data_AF-A0A1L3J741-F1
#
_entry.id   AF-A0A1L3J741-F1
#
_cell.length_a   1.000
_cell.length_b   1.000
_cell.length_c   1.000
_cell.angle_alpha   90.00
_cell.angle_beta   90.00
_cell.angle_gamma   90.00
#
_symmetry.space_group_name_H-M   'P 1'
#
loop_
_entity.id
_entity.type
_entity.pdbx_description
1 polymer ?
#
loop_
_entity_poly.entity_id
_entity_poly.type
_entity_poly.pdbx_seq_one_letter_code
_entity_poly.pdbx_strand_id
1 'polypeptide(L)'
;MRKILALSLVIIMASCNSAKKGTSATNAKYTLENLEKLDSKSLRSQYPNANIKEGTDLFEEGTEKRAFSILYPGTPDELSITWQDEERTKIHDIRYSGNGKWKSETGIDIGTSYEALNKINAKKISFYGFGWDYSGAVLWNGGKMEDSKLRVFLAPQNEHSNKFYGDQIIKASDAEIEALDLKVSSIIINYAI
;
A
#
# COMPACT_ATOMS: atom_id res chain seq x y z
N MET A 1 49.33 -55.18 24.55
CA MET A 1 48.19 -54.92 23.64
C MET A 1 47.48 -53.66 24.13
N ARG A 2 47.53 -52.60 23.32
CA ARG A 2 47.01 -51.25 23.62
C ARG A 2 45.49 -51.28 23.79
N LYS A 3 44.95 -50.67 24.85
CA LYS A 3 43.54 -50.27 24.92
C LYS A 3 43.47 -48.76 25.10
N ILE A 4 42.91 -48.12 24.09
CA ILE A 4 42.81 -46.68 23.88
C ILE A 4 41.69 -46.15 24.77
N LEU A 5 41.98 -45.15 25.61
CA LEU A 5 40.95 -44.33 26.25
C LEU A 5 40.33 -43.42 25.17
N ALA A 6 39.05 -43.58 24.89
CA ALA A 6 38.28 -42.62 24.11
C ALA A 6 37.58 -41.66 25.08
N LEU A 7 38.08 -40.43 25.14
CA LEU A 7 37.49 -39.33 25.89
C LEU A 7 36.43 -38.68 24.99
N SER A 8 35.14 -38.95 25.23
CA SER A 8 34.03 -38.35 24.52
C SER A 8 33.74 -36.94 25.05
N LEU A 9 34.12 -35.94 24.26
CA LEU A 9 33.81 -34.52 24.49
C LEU A 9 32.35 -34.26 24.08
N VAL A 10 31.46 -34.02 25.05
CA VAL A 10 30.07 -33.60 24.80
C VAL A 10 30.05 -32.09 24.55
N ILE A 11 29.86 -31.68 23.30
CA ILE A 11 29.65 -30.29 22.92
C ILE A 11 28.15 -30.00 23.03
N ILE A 12 27.76 -29.23 24.04
CA ILE A 12 26.39 -28.72 24.19
C ILE A 12 26.26 -27.51 23.25
N MET A 13 25.66 -27.70 22.08
CA MET A 13 25.26 -26.58 21.24
C MET A 13 23.98 -25.96 21.81
N ALA A 14 24.13 -24.84 22.54
CA ALA A 14 23.03 -23.93 22.83
C ALA A 14 22.63 -23.21 21.54
N SER A 15 21.63 -23.75 20.84
CA SER A 15 20.96 -23.06 19.75
C SER A 15 20.07 -21.96 20.34
N CYS A 16 20.57 -20.72 20.33
CA CYS A 16 19.73 -19.55 20.53
C CYS A 16 18.79 -19.41 19.32
N ASN A 17 17.55 -19.90 19.46
CA ASN A 17 16.48 -19.65 18.52
C ASN A 17 15.99 -18.19 18.66
N SER A 18 16.71 -17.24 18.07
CA SER A 18 16.24 -15.87 17.89
C SER A 18 15.19 -15.83 16.78
N ALA A 19 13.98 -16.30 17.10
CA ALA A 19 12.84 -16.23 16.22
C ALA A 19 12.42 -14.76 15.98
N LYS A 20 12.67 -14.24 14.77
CA LYS A 20 11.86 -13.34 13.92
C LYS A 20 10.86 -12.34 14.58
N LYS A 21 11.15 -11.77 15.75
CA LYS A 21 10.28 -10.74 16.37
C LYS A 21 10.34 -9.38 15.65
N GLY A 22 11.37 -9.15 14.83
CA GLY A 22 11.56 -7.88 14.11
C GLY A 22 10.59 -7.67 12.94
N THR A 23 10.32 -8.69 12.14
CA THR A 23 9.60 -8.53 10.86
C THR A 23 8.10 -8.26 11.02
N SER A 24 7.45 -8.85 12.04
CA SER A 24 6.01 -8.69 12.26
C SER A 24 5.66 -7.30 12.80
N ALA A 25 6.44 -6.77 13.74
CA ALA A 25 6.23 -5.43 14.28
C ALA A 25 6.56 -4.32 13.26
N THR A 26 7.60 -4.49 12.44
CA THR A 26 7.89 -3.55 11.36
C THR A 26 6.84 -3.59 10.26
N ASN A 27 6.32 -4.78 9.92
CA ASN A 27 5.24 -4.92 8.96
C ASN A 27 3.98 -4.19 9.44
N ALA A 28 3.58 -4.37 10.71
CA ALA A 28 2.43 -3.67 11.28
C ALA A 28 2.59 -2.14 11.26
N LYS A 29 3.81 -1.63 11.46
CA LYS A 29 4.08 -0.18 11.41
C LYS A 29 3.82 0.45 10.03
N TYR A 30 4.06 -0.28 8.95
CA TYR A 30 3.90 0.22 7.58
C TYR A 30 2.67 -0.37 6.88
N THR A 31 1.67 -0.78 7.66
CA THR A 31 0.35 -1.16 7.17
C THR A 31 -0.56 0.05 7.15
N LEU A 32 -1.13 0.38 6.00
CA LEU A 32 -1.93 1.60 5.80
C LEU A 32 -3.21 1.63 6.65
N GLU A 33 -3.91 0.51 6.77
CA GLU A 33 -5.16 0.38 7.54
C GLU A 33 -4.93 0.58 9.04
N ASN A 34 -3.74 0.28 9.56
CA ASN A 34 -3.40 0.50 10.97
C ASN A 34 -3.41 2.00 11.35
N LEU A 35 -3.40 2.90 10.36
CA LEU A 35 -3.48 4.34 10.59
C LEU A 35 -4.92 4.83 10.82
N GLU A 36 -5.96 4.05 10.47
CA GLU A 36 -7.38 4.47 10.46
C GLU A 36 -7.81 5.23 11.71
N LYS A 37 -7.38 4.75 12.87
CA LYS A 37 -7.81 5.24 14.18
C LYS A 37 -6.86 6.25 14.81
N LEU A 38 -5.85 6.69 14.07
CA LEU A 38 -4.84 7.62 14.59
C LEU A 38 -5.29 9.06 14.35
N ASP A 39 -5.29 9.85 15.42
CA ASP A 39 -5.29 11.30 15.33
C ASP A 39 -3.88 11.84 15.08
N SER A 40 -3.78 13.14 14.79
CA SER A 40 -2.50 13.80 14.50
C SER A 40 -1.50 13.71 15.67
N LYS A 41 -1.96 13.65 16.93
CA LYS A 41 -1.08 13.47 18.10
C LYS A 41 -0.50 12.06 18.15
N SER A 42 -1.34 11.04 17.94
CA SER A 42 -0.96 9.63 17.94
C SER A 42 -0.02 9.32 16.78
N LEU A 43 -0.24 9.91 15.60
CA LEU A 43 0.68 9.82 14.46
C LEU A 43 2.09 10.30 14.83
N ARG A 44 2.23 11.47 15.45
CA ARG A 44 3.56 11.97 15.89
C ARG A 44 4.21 11.04 16.91
N SER A 45 3.42 10.50 17.84
CA SER A 45 3.94 9.58 18.85
C SER A 45 4.43 8.25 18.26
N GLN A 46 3.72 7.71 17.26
CA GLN A 46 4.06 6.42 16.66
C GLN A 46 5.10 6.52 15.53
N TYR A 47 5.17 7.68 14.88
CA TYR A 47 6.09 7.99 13.79
C TYR A 47 6.98 9.21 14.12
N PRO A 48 7.78 9.18 15.19
CA PRO A 48 8.56 10.34 15.63
C PRO A 48 9.60 10.82 14.62
N ASN A 49 10.04 9.93 13.72
CA ASN A 49 11.03 10.23 12.68
C ASN A 49 10.39 10.58 11.32
N ALA A 50 9.06 10.79 11.26
CA ALA A 50 8.36 11.05 10.01
C ALA A 50 8.48 12.49 9.49
N ASN A 51 9.01 13.43 10.28
CA ASN A 51 9.09 14.84 9.88
C ASN A 51 7.74 15.35 9.30
N ILE A 52 6.66 15.12 10.06
CA ILE A 52 5.29 15.33 9.59
C ILE A 52 5.08 16.80 9.25
N LYS A 53 4.75 17.08 7.98
CA LYS A 53 4.29 18.40 7.53
C LYS A 53 2.79 18.45 7.60
N GLU A 54 2.24 19.61 7.96
CA GLU A 54 0.80 19.82 8.03
C GLU A 54 0.40 21.11 7.34
N GLY A 55 -0.84 21.15 6.87
CA GLY A 55 -1.43 22.33 6.30
C GLY A 55 -2.93 22.16 6.15
N THR A 56 -3.52 23.07 5.40
CA THR A 56 -4.92 23.06 5.02
C THR A 56 -4.99 23.54 3.58
N ASP A 57 -5.80 22.90 2.75
CA ASP A 57 -5.96 23.23 1.33
C ASP A 57 -7.40 22.99 0.86
N LEU A 58 -7.71 23.37 -0.37
CA LEU A 58 -8.95 23.04 -1.05
C LEU A 58 -8.84 21.68 -1.75
N PHE A 59 -9.84 20.84 -1.53
CA PHE A 59 -10.03 19.51 -2.10
C PHE A 59 -11.34 19.48 -2.89
N GLU A 60 -11.70 18.34 -3.48
CA GLU A 60 -12.97 18.14 -4.19
C GLU A 60 -13.20 19.22 -5.26
N GLU A 61 -12.26 19.31 -6.21
CA GLU A 61 -12.26 20.31 -7.29
C GLU A 61 -12.23 21.77 -6.81
N GLY A 62 -11.79 22.00 -5.58
CA GLY A 62 -11.63 23.34 -5.01
C GLY A 62 -12.82 23.80 -4.15
N THR A 63 -13.75 22.90 -3.84
CA THR A 63 -14.98 23.25 -3.12
C THR A 63 -14.89 23.03 -1.61
N GLU A 64 -14.05 22.08 -1.16
CA GLU A 64 -13.99 21.68 0.25
C GLU A 64 -12.63 21.98 0.87
N LYS A 65 -12.59 22.81 1.91
CA LYS A 65 -11.35 23.11 2.65
C LYS A 65 -11.08 22.01 3.69
N ARG A 66 -9.95 21.32 3.61
CA ARG A 66 -9.58 20.25 4.56
C ARG A 66 -8.16 20.38 5.06
N ALA A 67 -7.96 20.00 6.32
CA ALA A 67 -6.63 19.84 6.89
C ALA A 67 -5.94 18.60 6.28
N PHE A 68 -4.62 18.65 6.14
CA PHE A 68 -3.81 17.53 5.71
C PHE A 68 -2.54 17.36 6.56
N SER A 69 -1.97 16.16 6.50
CA SER A 69 -0.65 15.81 7.02
C SER A 69 0.14 14.99 5.98
N ILE A 70 1.43 15.25 5.84
CA ILE A 70 2.36 14.48 4.98
C ILE A 70 3.43 13.87 5.87
N LEU A 71 3.48 12.54 5.93
CA LEU A 71 4.53 11.79 6.60
C LEU A 71 5.68 11.55 5.62
N TYR A 72 6.91 11.57 6.12
CA TYR A 72 8.16 11.30 5.38
C TYR A 72 8.29 12.08 4.05
N PRO A 73 8.09 13.41 4.06
CA PRO A 73 8.06 14.21 2.83
C PRO A 73 9.38 14.13 2.04
N GLY A 74 9.27 13.95 0.72
CA GLY A 74 10.39 13.84 -0.21
C GLY A 74 11.10 12.50 -0.20
N THR A 75 10.53 11.46 0.42
CA THR A 75 11.12 10.12 0.48
C THR A 75 10.21 9.09 -0.21
N PRO A 76 10.71 7.87 -0.50
CA PRO A 76 9.85 6.79 -0.99
C PRO A 76 8.71 6.41 -0.04
N ASP A 77 8.83 6.72 1.25
CA ASP A 77 7.82 6.47 2.28
C ASP A 77 6.81 7.64 2.43
N GLU A 78 6.84 8.63 1.52
CA GLU A 78 5.93 9.79 1.57
C GLU A 78 4.47 9.33 1.53
N LEU A 79 3.69 9.76 2.53
CA LEU A 79 2.30 9.37 2.71
C LEU A 79 1.45 10.60 3.04
N SER A 80 0.39 10.80 2.27
CA SER A 80 -0.54 11.92 2.47
C SER A 80 -1.78 11.44 3.21
N ILE A 81 -2.19 12.21 4.22
CA ILE A 81 -3.39 11.99 5.03
C ILE A 81 -4.25 13.25 4.93
N THR A 82 -5.48 13.10 4.47
CA THR A 82 -6.51 14.14 4.53
C THR A 82 -7.37 13.90 5.76
N TRP A 83 -7.73 14.96 6.47
CA TRP A 83 -8.53 14.89 7.68
C TRP A 83 -10.00 15.27 7.43
N GLN A 84 -10.91 14.74 8.24
CA GLN A 84 -12.33 15.10 8.22
C GLN A 84 -12.58 16.45 8.92
N ASP A 85 -11.69 16.83 9.83
CA ASP A 85 -11.81 17.99 10.71
C ASP A 85 -10.48 18.75 10.83
N GLU A 86 -10.54 20.05 11.13
CA GLU A 86 -9.35 20.90 11.25
C GLU A 86 -8.47 20.50 12.45
N GLU A 87 -9.08 19.91 13.49
CA GLU A 87 -8.42 19.38 14.68
C GLU A 87 -7.66 18.06 14.42
N ARG A 88 -7.81 17.48 13.22
CA ARG A 88 -7.11 16.26 12.77
C ARG A 88 -7.36 15.07 13.68
N THR A 89 -8.63 14.88 14.05
CA THR A 89 -9.07 13.80 14.94
C THR A 89 -9.53 12.56 14.18
N LYS A 90 -10.03 12.71 12.94
CA LYS A 90 -10.44 11.59 12.09
C LYS A 90 -9.88 11.70 10.69
N ILE A 91 -9.35 10.58 10.19
CA ILE A 91 -8.83 10.49 8.82
C ILE A 91 -10.01 10.44 7.84
N HIS A 92 -9.94 11.25 6.79
CA HIS A 92 -10.84 11.19 5.64
C HIS A 92 -10.34 10.16 4.62
N ASP A 93 -9.11 10.33 4.15
CA ASP A 93 -8.46 9.39 3.27
C ASP A 93 -6.93 9.40 3.45
N ILE A 94 -6.32 8.29 3.05
CA ILE A 94 -4.87 8.12 2.99
C ILE A 94 -4.49 7.86 1.54
N ARG A 95 -3.45 8.54 1.05
CA ARG A 95 -2.93 8.36 -0.30
C ARG A 95 -1.45 8.02 -0.28
N TYR A 96 -1.10 7.02 -1.08
CA TYR A 96 0.27 6.54 -1.22
C TYR A 96 0.58 6.21 -2.68
N SER A 97 1.67 6.76 -3.19
CA SER A 97 2.18 6.48 -4.54
C SER A 97 3.71 6.30 -4.58
N GLY A 98 4.35 6.28 -3.41
CA GLY A 98 5.80 6.07 -3.29
C GLY A 98 6.18 4.59 -3.40
N ASN A 99 7.45 4.31 -3.74
CA ASN A 99 7.98 2.94 -3.78
C ASN A 99 8.76 2.58 -2.49
N GLY A 100 8.23 2.99 -1.35
CA GLY A 100 8.72 2.70 0.00
C GLY A 100 8.06 1.48 0.63
N LYS A 101 7.91 1.50 1.96
CA LYS A 101 7.55 0.34 2.79
C LYS A 101 6.06 0.12 2.98
N TRP A 102 5.22 1.11 2.64
CA TRP A 102 3.79 1.04 2.92
C TRP A 102 3.09 -0.02 2.06
N LYS A 103 2.15 -0.73 2.69
CA LYS A 103 1.31 -1.74 2.05
C LYS A 103 -0.04 -1.86 2.76
N SER A 104 -1.01 -2.46 2.09
CA SER A 104 -2.28 -2.84 2.70
C SER A 104 -2.12 -4.01 3.67
N GLU A 105 -3.12 -4.25 4.52
CA GLU A 105 -3.24 -5.45 5.35
C GLU A 105 -3.23 -6.74 4.52
N THR A 106 -3.76 -6.67 3.31
CA THR A 106 -3.76 -7.78 2.35
C THR A 106 -2.43 -7.95 1.61
N GLY A 107 -1.45 -7.08 1.87
CA GLY A 107 -0.11 -7.12 1.31
C GLY A 107 0.02 -6.46 -0.07
N ILE A 108 -0.97 -5.67 -0.50
CA ILE A 108 -0.90 -4.88 -1.73
C ILE A 108 -0.03 -3.65 -1.49
N ASP A 109 0.97 -3.46 -2.33
CA ASP A 109 1.89 -2.32 -2.34
C ASP A 109 2.03 -1.73 -3.76
N ILE A 110 2.78 -0.64 -3.87
CA ILE A 110 3.18 -0.11 -5.17
C ILE A 110 4.07 -1.14 -5.87
N GLY A 111 3.71 -1.48 -7.11
CA GLY A 111 4.37 -2.54 -7.88
C GLY A 111 3.62 -3.88 -7.88
N THR A 112 2.63 -4.08 -7.01
CA THR A 112 1.78 -5.30 -7.06
C THR A 112 1.17 -5.48 -8.45
N SER A 113 1.34 -6.65 -9.07
CA SER A 113 0.92 -6.90 -10.46
C SER A 113 -0.58 -7.13 -10.60
N TYR A 114 -1.10 -6.93 -11.81
CA TYR A 114 -2.49 -7.27 -12.17
C TYR A 114 -2.85 -8.72 -11.82
N GLU A 115 -1.97 -9.69 -12.09
CA GLU A 115 -2.20 -11.10 -11.74
C GLU A 115 -2.24 -11.32 -10.23
N ALA A 116 -1.36 -10.65 -9.48
CA ALA A 116 -1.36 -10.72 -8.03
C ALA A 116 -2.65 -10.14 -7.44
N LEU A 117 -3.15 -9.01 -7.97
CA LEU A 117 -4.43 -8.45 -7.56
C LEU A 117 -5.59 -9.42 -7.82
N ASN A 118 -5.64 -10.07 -8.98
CA ASN A 118 -6.67 -11.08 -9.28
C ASN A 118 -6.66 -12.23 -8.28
N LYS A 119 -5.46 -12.71 -7.88
CA LYS A 119 -5.32 -13.76 -6.87
C LYS A 119 -5.80 -13.30 -5.50
N ILE A 120 -5.39 -12.11 -5.06
CA ILE A 120 -5.80 -11.52 -3.77
C ILE A 120 -7.32 -11.30 -3.72
N ASN A 121 -7.87 -10.79 -4.82
CA ASN A 121 -9.31 -10.52 -4.95
C ASN A 121 -10.15 -11.80 -5.17
N ALA A 122 -9.52 -12.94 -5.47
CA ALA A 122 -10.18 -14.20 -5.82
C ALA A 122 -11.18 -14.09 -6.99
N LYS A 123 -11.07 -13.03 -7.80
CA LYS A 123 -11.91 -12.73 -8.96
C LYS A 123 -11.17 -11.78 -9.89
N LYS A 124 -11.40 -11.91 -11.21
CA LYS A 124 -10.78 -11.03 -12.21
C LYS A 124 -11.25 -9.59 -12.01
N ILE A 125 -10.31 -8.68 -11.85
CA ILE A 125 -10.54 -7.24 -11.74
C ILE A 125 -10.72 -6.61 -13.13
N SER A 126 -11.45 -5.51 -13.16
CA SER A 126 -11.49 -4.58 -14.30
C SER A 126 -10.73 -3.31 -13.92
N PHE A 127 -10.37 -2.50 -14.91
CA PHE A 127 -9.78 -1.19 -14.66
C PHE A 127 -10.22 -0.18 -15.71
N TYR A 128 -10.23 1.10 -15.33
CA TYR A 128 -10.46 2.21 -16.24
C TYR A 128 -9.21 2.55 -17.04
N GLY A 129 -9.37 3.22 -18.18
CA GLY A 129 -8.27 3.65 -19.03
C GLY A 129 -7.36 4.70 -18.38
N PHE A 130 -6.34 5.12 -19.14
CA PHE A 130 -5.26 5.98 -18.66
C PHE A 130 -5.41 7.44 -19.13
N GLY A 131 -4.62 8.33 -18.51
CA GLY A 131 -4.49 9.73 -18.95
C GLY A 131 -5.58 10.69 -18.49
N TRP A 132 -6.31 10.33 -17.43
CA TRP A 132 -7.28 11.18 -16.74
C TRP A 132 -7.05 11.07 -15.22
N ASP A 133 -7.78 11.84 -14.41
CA ASP A 133 -7.57 11.98 -12.96
C ASP A 133 -7.74 10.69 -12.16
N TYR A 134 -8.60 9.76 -12.61
CA TYR A 134 -8.72 8.40 -12.04
C TYR A 134 -8.10 7.32 -12.94
N SER A 135 -7.06 7.68 -13.69
CA SER A 135 -6.29 6.78 -14.56
C SER A 135 -6.01 5.42 -13.91
N GLY A 136 -6.46 4.34 -14.54
CA GLY A 136 -6.17 2.98 -14.08
C GLY A 136 -6.92 2.52 -12.83
N ALA A 137 -7.94 3.26 -12.37
CA ALA A 137 -8.75 2.87 -11.22
C ALA A 137 -9.29 1.44 -11.36
N VAL A 138 -9.10 0.62 -10.33
CA VAL A 138 -9.51 -0.79 -10.31
C VAL A 138 -10.93 -0.96 -9.80
N LEU A 139 -11.67 -1.85 -10.47
CA LEU A 139 -12.96 -2.37 -10.04
C LEU A 139 -12.79 -3.83 -9.57
N TRP A 140 -13.18 -4.12 -8.33
CA TRP A 140 -13.03 -5.45 -7.72
C TRP A 140 -14.06 -6.46 -8.21
N ASN A 141 -15.11 -6.01 -8.92
CA ASN A 141 -16.13 -6.82 -9.58
C ASN A 141 -16.86 -7.80 -8.63
N GLY A 142 -17.07 -7.46 -7.36
CA GLY A 142 -17.67 -8.33 -6.35
C GLY A 142 -16.73 -9.45 -5.89
N GLY A 143 -15.42 -9.24 -5.98
CA GLY A 143 -14.42 -10.12 -5.40
C GLY A 143 -14.22 -9.86 -3.91
N LYS A 144 -13.22 -10.52 -3.31
CA LYS A 144 -12.92 -10.43 -1.87
C LYS A 144 -12.63 -9.01 -1.39
N MET A 145 -12.16 -8.13 -2.27
CA MET A 145 -11.79 -6.76 -1.94
C MET A 145 -12.93 -5.75 -2.13
N GLU A 146 -14.10 -6.15 -2.63
CA GLU A 146 -15.21 -5.23 -2.98
C GLU A 146 -15.62 -4.35 -1.79
N ASP A 147 -15.84 -4.96 -0.63
CA ASP A 147 -16.29 -4.25 0.59
C ASP A 147 -15.14 -3.59 1.35
N SER A 148 -13.92 -3.63 0.83
CA SER A 148 -12.78 -2.96 1.45
C SER A 148 -12.82 -1.46 1.20
N LYS A 149 -12.19 -0.70 2.09
CA LYS A 149 -11.92 0.74 1.92
C LYS A 149 -10.76 1.01 0.95
N LEU A 150 -10.07 -0.05 0.51
CA LEU A 150 -8.90 0.02 -0.36
C LEU A 150 -9.32 0.28 -1.80
N ARG A 151 -8.70 1.28 -2.42
CA ARG A 151 -8.75 1.57 -3.85
C ARG A 151 -7.33 1.54 -4.38
N VAL A 152 -7.14 0.92 -5.54
CA VAL A 152 -5.83 0.81 -6.18
C VAL A 152 -5.93 1.26 -7.62
N PHE A 153 -4.85 1.82 -8.12
CA PHE A 153 -4.75 2.37 -9.47
C PHE A 153 -3.59 1.70 -10.17
N LEU A 154 -3.83 1.21 -11.38
CA LEU A 154 -2.84 0.56 -12.21
C LEU A 154 -2.17 1.55 -13.14
N ALA A 155 -0.88 1.36 -13.38
CA ALA A 155 -0.17 2.00 -14.49
C ALA A 155 0.50 0.94 -15.37
N PRO A 156 0.46 1.12 -16.70
CA PRO A 156 1.23 0.30 -17.62
C PRO A 156 2.72 0.61 -17.46
N GLN A 157 3.56 -0.41 -17.57
CA GLN A 157 5.01 -0.28 -17.44
C GLN A 157 5.70 -0.21 -18.80
N ASN A 158 4.99 -0.58 -19.85
CA ASN A 158 5.46 -0.55 -21.23
C ASN A 158 4.70 0.49 -22.07
N GLU A 159 5.31 0.87 -23.19
CA GLU A 159 4.61 1.64 -24.23
C GLU A 159 3.40 0.88 -24.74
N HIS A 160 2.34 1.63 -25.04
CA HIS A 160 1.05 1.05 -25.38
C HIS A 160 0.26 1.99 -26.29
N SER A 161 -0.76 1.44 -26.95
CA SER A 161 -1.59 2.18 -27.88
C SER A 161 -2.55 3.13 -27.17
N ASN A 162 -2.88 4.25 -27.83
CA ASN A 162 -3.87 5.24 -27.38
C ASN A 162 -5.26 4.65 -27.08
N LYS A 163 -5.58 3.45 -27.56
CA LYS A 163 -6.86 2.79 -27.24
C LYS A 163 -7.06 2.49 -25.76
N PHE A 164 -6.00 2.52 -24.95
CA PHE A 164 -6.08 2.32 -23.51
C PHE A 164 -6.27 3.62 -22.72
N TYR A 165 -6.41 4.76 -23.39
CA TYR A 165 -6.66 6.07 -22.76
C TYR A 165 -8.16 6.36 -22.67
N GLY A 166 -8.55 7.13 -21.65
CA GLY A 166 -9.92 7.59 -21.42
C GLY A 166 -10.59 7.01 -20.18
N ASP A 167 -11.78 7.52 -19.88
CA ASP A 167 -12.58 7.25 -18.68
C ASP A 167 -13.51 6.02 -18.82
N GLN A 168 -13.25 5.16 -19.81
CA GLN A 168 -13.96 3.90 -19.99
C GLN A 168 -13.24 2.71 -19.34
N ILE A 169 -14.01 1.67 -18.98
CA ILE A 169 -13.45 0.37 -18.61
C ILE A 169 -12.73 -0.25 -19.81
N ILE A 170 -11.47 -0.62 -19.63
CA ILE A 170 -10.67 -1.23 -20.67
C ILE A 170 -11.10 -2.68 -20.91
N LYS A 171 -11.38 -2.99 -22.17
CA LYS A 171 -11.51 -4.36 -22.67
C LYS A 171 -10.22 -4.75 -23.37
N ALA A 172 -9.40 -5.54 -22.70
CA ALA A 172 -8.14 -6.05 -23.22
C ALA A 172 -8.15 -7.58 -23.23
N SER A 173 -7.57 -8.17 -24.26
CA SER A 173 -7.20 -9.58 -24.31
C SER A 173 -6.06 -9.88 -23.33
N ASP A 174 -5.87 -11.15 -22.98
CA ASP A 174 -4.83 -11.53 -22.01
C ASP A 174 -3.41 -11.19 -22.53
N ALA A 175 -3.17 -11.30 -23.84
CA ALA A 175 -1.90 -10.89 -24.46
C ALA A 175 -1.66 -9.37 -24.37
N GLU A 176 -2.72 -8.56 -24.42
CA GLU A 176 -2.61 -7.11 -24.25
C GLU A 176 -2.37 -6.75 -22.78
N ILE A 177 -3.01 -7.45 -21.85
CA ILE A 177 -2.75 -7.30 -20.41
C ILE A 177 -1.28 -7.63 -20.10
N GLU A 178 -0.77 -8.74 -20.64
CA GLU A 178 0.64 -9.12 -20.48
C GLU A 178 1.58 -8.06 -21.08
N ALA A 179 1.27 -7.57 -22.29
CA ALA A 179 2.07 -6.53 -22.93
C ALA A 179 2.10 -5.21 -22.14
N LEU A 180 1.02 -4.85 -21.44
CA LEU A 180 0.95 -3.66 -20.61
C LEU A 180 1.82 -3.76 -19.32
N ASP A 181 2.10 -4.98 -18.84
CA ASP A 181 2.79 -5.27 -17.56
C ASP A 181 2.19 -4.44 -16.39
N LEU A 182 0.87 -4.45 -16.24
CA LEU A 182 0.17 -3.55 -15.32
C LEU A 182 0.58 -3.76 -13.85
N LYS A 183 0.93 -2.66 -13.18
CA LYS A 183 1.29 -2.64 -11.75
C LYS A 183 0.57 -1.53 -11.01
N VAL A 184 0.32 -1.75 -9.72
CA VAL A 184 -0.22 -0.71 -8.82
C VAL A 184 0.76 0.46 -8.77
N SER A 185 0.27 1.65 -9.09
CA SER A 185 1.02 2.92 -9.06
C SER A 185 0.56 3.86 -7.96
N SER A 186 -0.66 3.66 -7.45
CA SER A 186 -1.21 4.43 -6.34
C SER A 186 -2.21 3.60 -5.55
N ILE A 187 -2.28 3.89 -4.25
CA ILE A 187 -3.19 3.30 -3.29
C ILE A 187 -3.91 4.44 -2.57
N ILE A 188 -5.22 4.28 -2.41
CA ILE A 188 -6.05 5.14 -1.57
C ILE A 188 -6.81 4.26 -0.57
N ILE A 189 -6.86 4.66 0.69
CA ILE A 189 -7.84 4.13 1.64
C ILE A 189 -8.84 5.25 1.95
N ASN A 190 -10.10 5.02 1.63
CA ASN A 190 -11.17 6.00 1.85
C ASN A 190 -11.99 5.61 3.08
N TYR A 191 -12.01 6.48 4.09
CA TYR A 191 -12.76 6.30 5.34
C TYR A 191 -14.04 7.15 5.40
N ALA A 192 -14.35 7.91 4.37
CA ALA A 192 -15.49 8.80 4.27
C ALA A 192 -16.74 8.16 3.65
N ILE A 193 -16.82 6.82 3.69
CA ILE A 193 -17.92 6.01 3.15
C ILE A 193 -19.05 5.88 4.18
#